data_AF-A0A941UPJ0-F1
#
_entry.id   AF-A0A941UPJ0-F1
#
_cell.length_a   1.000
_cell.length_b   1.000
_cell.length_c   1.000
_cell.angle_alpha   90.00
_cell.angle_beta   90.00
_cell.angle_gamma   90.00
#
_symmetry.space_group_name_H-M   'P 1'
#
loop_
_entity.id
_entity.type
_entity.pdbx_description
1 polymer ?
#
loop_
_entity_poly.entity_id
_entity_poly.type
_entity_poly.pdbx_seq_one_letter_code
_entity_poly.pdbx_strand_id
1 'polypeptide(L)' 'MDERTTTEQAIEALMAVSGINSQDNRAQYFLRESLRNLVRLAKAEQLMEMRADVARVVAPHHGVESSAFITRQ' A
#
# COMPACT_ATOMS: atom_id res chain seq x y z
N MET A 1 -2.63 -0.84 -20.67
CA MET A 1 -1.95 0.42 -20.30
C MET A 1 -0.96 0.08 -19.19
N ASP A 2 0.27 0.56 -19.28
CA ASP A 2 1.33 0.25 -18.31
C ASP A 2 1.10 1.09 -17.03
N GLU A 3 0.85 0.44 -15.89
CA GLU A 3 0.58 1.10 -14.59
C GLU A 3 1.71 2.02 -14.12
N ARG A 4 2.92 1.76 -14.63
CA ARG A 4 4.08 2.61 -14.37
C ARG A 4 3.89 3.98 -15.00
N THR A 5 3.25 4.04 -16.17
CA THR A 5 2.93 5.27 -16.87
C THR A 5 1.81 6.05 -16.18
N THR A 6 0.82 5.38 -15.60
CA THR A 6 -0.30 6.04 -14.90
C THR A 6 0.13 6.67 -13.58
N THR A 7 1.02 6.00 -12.83
CA THR A 7 1.55 6.53 -11.57
C THR A 7 2.38 7.80 -11.81
N GLU A 8 3.28 7.78 -12.78
CA GLU A 8 4.11 8.96 -13.10
C GLU A 8 3.25 10.12 -13.62
N GLN A 9 2.21 9.85 -14.41
CA GLN A 9 1.25 10.89 -14.84
C GLN A 9 0.53 11.55 -13.65
N ALA A 10 0.12 10.77 -12.65
CA ALA A 10 -0.51 11.31 -11.45
C ALA A 10 0.47 12.15 -10.61
N ILE A 11 1.73 11.71 -10.51
CA ILE A 11 2.78 12.47 -9.83
C ILE A 11 3.02 13.82 -10.52
N GLU A 12 3.11 13.85 -11.85
CA GLU A 12 3.27 15.10 -12.59
C GLU A 12 2.06 16.03 -12.42
N ALA A 13 0.83 15.50 -12.40
CA ALA A 13 -0.37 16.29 -12.11
C ALA A 13 -0.35 16.90 -10.70
N LEU A 14 0.09 16.12 -9.69
CA LEU A 14 0.25 16.61 -8.32
C LEU A 14 1.36 17.67 -8.20
N MET A 15 2.46 17.50 -8.91
CA MET A 15 3.53 18.50 -8.97
C MET A 15 3.02 19.82 -9.58
N ALA A 16 2.21 19.75 -10.64
CA ALA A 16 1.65 20.94 -11.30
C ALA A 16 0.75 21.78 -10.37
N VAL A 17 0.06 21.16 -9.42
CA VAL A 17 -0.84 21.86 -8.47
C VAL A 17 -0.18 22.17 -7.12
N SER A 18 1.05 21.70 -6.89
CA SER A 18 1.75 21.84 -5.60
C SER A 18 2.17 23.27 -5.24
N GLY A 19 2.16 24.19 -6.22
CA GLY A 19 2.62 25.57 -6.04
C GLY A 19 4.15 25.70 -5.84
N ILE A 20 4.92 24.62 -5.98
CA ILE A 20 6.38 24.68 -5.96
C ILE A 20 6.87 25.50 -7.15
N ASN A 21 7.82 26.41 -6.88
CA ASN A 21 8.46 27.21 -7.90
C ASN A 21 9.13 26.31 -8.96
N SER A 22 8.72 26.47 -10.21
CA SER A 22 9.25 25.72 -11.35
C SER A 22 10.74 25.98 -11.62
N GLN A 23 11.34 27.00 -11.00
CA GLN A 23 12.76 27.29 -11.07
C GLN A 23 13.58 26.68 -9.93
N ASP A 24 12.93 26.20 -8.86
CA ASP A 24 13.61 25.49 -7.78
C ASP A 24 13.69 23.98 -8.08
N ASN A 25 14.74 23.61 -8.81
CA ASN A 25 15.01 22.23 -9.20
C ASN A 25 15.16 21.28 -8.00
N ARG A 26 15.65 21.78 -6.87
CA ARG A 26 15.88 20.96 -5.66
C ARG A 26 14.55 20.66 -4.98
N ALA A 27 13.69 21.67 -4.83
CA ALA A 27 12.36 21.48 -4.28
C ALA A 27 11.51 20.53 -5.14
N GLN A 28 11.57 20.67 -6.47
CA GLN A 28 10.89 19.76 -7.39
C GLN A 28 11.38 18.32 -7.26
N TYR A 29 12.71 18.12 -7.19
CA TYR A 29 13.29 16.79 -7.01
C TYR A 29 12.77 16.13 -5.73
N PHE A 30 12.83 16.85 -4.60
CA PHE A 30 12.37 16.31 -3.31
C PHE A 30 10.88 16.01 -3.31
N LEU A 31 10.05 16.88 -3.88
CA LEU A 31 8.62 16.62 -3.97
C LEU A 31 8.34 15.39 -4.82
N ARG A 32 8.95 15.29 -6.02
CA ARG A 32 8.76 14.14 -6.90
C ARG A 32 9.14 12.84 -6.21
N GLU A 33 10.30 12.80 -5.54
CA GLU A 33 10.74 11.59 -4.85
C GLU A 33 9.88 11.26 -3.62
N SER A 34 9.40 12.28 -2.90
CA SER A 34 8.46 12.09 -1.79
C SER A 34 7.15 11.48 -2.26
N LEU A 35 6.60 11.96 -3.39
CA LEU A 35 5.38 11.40 -3.99
C LEU A 35 5.59 9.94 -4.44
N ARG A 36 6.72 9.62 -5.06
CA ARG A 36 7.06 8.24 -5.42
C ARG A 36 7.15 7.33 -4.20
N ASN A 37 7.78 7.79 -3.13
CA ASN A 37 7.90 7.02 -1.89
C ASN A 37 6.54 6.80 -1.22
N LEU A 38 5.66 7.80 -1.24
CA LEU A 38 4.30 7.65 -0.73
C LEU A 38 3.51 6.60 -1.50
N VAL A 39 3.62 6.58 -2.83
CA VAL A 39 2.97 5.54 -3.66
C VAL A 39 3.53 4.15 -3.34
N ARG A 40 4.86 4.01 -3.20
CA ARG A 40 5.48 2.73 -2.81
C ARG A 40 4.98 2.26 -1.45
N LEU A 41 4.87 3.16 -0.48
CA LEU A 41 4.36 2.86 0.86
C LEU A 41 2.90 2.41 0.81
N ALA A 42 2.02 3.17 0.14
CA ALA A 42 0.62 2.81 0.01
C ALA A 42 0.42 1.43 -0.65
N LYS A 43 1.22 1.11 -1.68
CA LYS A 43 1.19 -0.24 -2.29
C LYS A 43 1.66 -1.33 -1.32
N ALA A 44 2.65 -1.05 -0.50
CA ALA A 44 3.13 -2.01 0.50
C ALA A 44 2.05 -2.28 1.56
N GLU A 45 1.40 -1.23 2.06
CA GLU A 45 0.28 -1.33 3.01
C GLU A 45 -0.88 -2.12 2.43
N GLN A 46 -1.30 -1.82 1.19
CA GLN A 46 -2.34 -2.60 0.49
C GLN A 46 -1.98 -4.08 0.35
N LEU A 47 -0.72 -4.40 0.01
CA LEU A 47 -0.27 -5.79 -0.07
C LEU A 47 -0.30 -6.49 1.30
N MET A 48 0.00 -5.77 2.39
CA MET A 48 -0.10 -6.31 3.74
C MET A 48 -1.55 -6.61 4.14
N GLU A 49 -2.48 -5.70 3.83
CA GLU A 49 -3.91 -5.89 4.03
C GLU A 49 -4.43 -7.11 3.24
N MET A 50 -4.10 -7.20 1.95
CA MET A 50 -4.46 -8.35 1.12
C MET A 50 -3.92 -9.66 1.67
N ARG A 51 -2.69 -9.69 2.18
CA ARG A 51 -2.11 -10.89 2.81
C ARG A 51 -2.88 -11.30 4.07
N ALA A 52 -3.30 -10.33 4.88
CA ALA A 52 -4.11 -10.58 6.07
C ALA A 52 -5.49 -11.14 5.71
N ASP A 53 -6.12 -10.61 4.66
CA ASP A 53 -7.42 -11.09 4.17
C ASP A 53 -7.30 -12.50 3.59
N VAL A 54 -6.27 -12.78 2.79
CA VAL A 54 -6.00 -14.13 2.28
C VAL A 54 -5.76 -15.10 3.44
N ALA A 55 -4.98 -14.72 4.45
CA ALA A 55 -4.77 -15.57 5.63
C ALA A 55 -6.08 -15.90 6.34
N ARG A 56 -7.00 -14.93 6.46
CA ARG A 56 -8.33 -15.14 7.05
C ARG A 56 -9.19 -16.11 6.23
N VAL A 57 -9.13 -16.02 4.91
CA VAL A 57 -9.92 -16.87 3.99
C VAL A 57 -9.33 -18.27 3.82
N VAL A 58 -8.01 -18.44 3.96
CA VAL A 58 -7.32 -19.73 3.83
C VAL A 58 -7.22 -20.48 5.17
N ALA A 59 -7.37 -19.80 6.31
CA ALA A 59 -7.38 -20.41 7.64
C ALA A 59 -8.77 -20.75 8.27
N PRO A 60 -9.88 -21.04 7.55
CA PRO A 60 -11.14 -21.41 8.21
C PRO A 60 -11.12 -22.83 8.82
N HIS A 61 -10.03 -23.60 8.71
CA HIS A 61 -9.99 -25.01 9.12
C HIS A 61 -9.01 -25.39 10.25
N HIS A 62 -8.39 -24.44 10.98
CA HIS A 62 -7.43 -24.81 12.04
C HIS A 62 -7.68 -24.20 13.42
N GLY A 63 -8.93 -23.88 13.78
CA GLY A 63 -9.13 -23.20 15.07
C GLY A 63 -10.51 -23.20 15.70
N VAL A 64 -11.30 -24.28 15.64
CA VAL A 64 -12.40 -24.48 16.63
C VAL A 64 -12.66 -25.97 16.93
N GLU A 65 -11.63 -26.77 17.21
CA GLU A 65 -11.81 -28.11 17.83
C GLU A 65 -10.71 -28.36 18.86
N SER A 66 -10.70 -27.60 19.97
CA SER A 66 -9.82 -27.94 21.11
C SER A 66 -10.34 -27.47 22.47
N SER A 67 -11.67 -27.44 22.67
CA SER A 67 -12.24 -27.10 23.98
C SER A 67 -13.52 -27.88 24.35
N ALA A 68 -13.76 -29.04 23.74
CA ALA A 68 -14.89 -29.90 24.09
C ALA A 68 -14.52 -31.30 24.60
N PHE A 69 -13.22 -31.66 24.64
CA PHE A 69 -12.79 -33.03 24.98
C PHE A 69 -12.19 -33.22 26.38
N ILE A 70 -12.18 -32.19 27.24
CA ILE A 70 -11.75 -32.33 28.63
C ILE A 70 -12.91 -32.03 29.58
N THR A 71 -14.02 -32.75 29.48
CA THR A 71 -14.96 -32.97 30.60
C THR A 71 -15.85 -34.18 30.30
N ARG A 72 -15.28 -35.39 30.34
CA ARG A 72 -15.98 -36.64 30.67
C ARG A 72 -14.98 -37.78 30.74
N GLN A 73 -14.46 -38.04 31.93
CA GLN A 73 -14.47 -39.33 32.62
C GLN A 73 -13.92 -39.15 34.03
#